data_AF-A0A953QJI0-F1
#
_entry.id   AF-A0A953QJI0-F1
#
_cell.length_a   1.000
_cell.length_b   1.000
_cell.length_c   1.000
_cell.angle_alpha   90.00
_cell.angle_beta   90.00
_cell.angle_gamma   90.00
#
_symmetry.space_group_name_H-M   'P 1'
#
loop_
_entity.id
_entity.type
_entity.pdbx_description
1 polymer ?
#
loop_
_entity_poly.entity_id
_entity_poly.type
_entity_poly.pdbx_seq_one_letter_code
_entity_poly.pdbx_strand_id
1 'polypeptide(L)' 'MKEHPPSRTEAIRLMSAHPNLIKRPILLHGSKIALGFDEDQFRTVL' A
#
# COMPACT_ATOMS: atom_id res chain seq x y z
N MET A 1 -11.38 4.60 -13.62
CA MET A 1 -10.67 5.43 -12.62
C MET A 1 -9.63 6.38 -13.20
N LYS A 2 -9.12 6.20 -14.44
CA LYS A 2 -8.04 7.04 -14.99
C LYS A 2 -8.41 8.53 -15.16
N GLU A 3 -9.68 8.85 -15.30
CA GLU A 3 -10.10 10.24 -15.51
C GLU A 3 -10.45 10.98 -14.21
N HIS A 4 -10.88 10.26 -13.16
CA HIS A 4 -11.28 10.83 -11.88
C HIS A 4 -10.73 9.94 -10.75
N PRO A 5 -9.46 10.10 -10.36
CA PRO A 5 -8.91 9.37 -9.24
C PRO A 5 -9.62 9.79 -7.95
N PRO A 6 -9.87 8.85 -7.03
CA PRO A 6 -10.45 9.19 -5.73
C PRO A 6 -9.50 10.10 -4.95
N SER A 7 -10.06 10.99 -4.12
CA SER A 7 -9.26 11.69 -3.12
C SER A 7 -8.58 10.70 -2.17
N ARG A 8 -7.55 11.14 -1.46
CA ARG A 8 -6.84 10.27 -0.50
C ARG A 8 -7.78 9.65 0.54
N THR A 9 -8.71 10.43 1.08
CA THR A 9 -9.69 9.94 2.06
C THR A 9 -10.63 8.90 1.47
N GLU A 10 -11.10 9.13 0.24
CA GLU A 10 -11.96 8.18 -0.47
C GLU A 10 -11.21 6.90 -0.82
N ALA A 11 -9.95 7.00 -1.25
CA ALA A 11 -9.10 5.85 -1.54
C ALA A 11 -8.90 4.99 -0.28
N ILE A 12 -8.62 5.62 0.87
CA ILE A 12 -8.49 4.92 2.15
C ILE A 12 -9.81 4.23 2.50
N ARG A 13 -10.95 4.94 2.40
CA ARG A 13 -12.27 4.35 2.67
C ARG A 13 -12.55 3.15 1.78
N LEU A 14 -12.22 3.24 0.50
CA LEU A 14 -12.38 2.15 -0.47
C LEU A 14 -11.47 0.96 -0.13
N MET A 15 -10.21 1.18 0.22
CA MET A 15 -9.28 0.13 0.65
C MET A 15 -9.75 -0.55 1.96
N SER A 16 -10.33 0.21 2.89
CA SER A 16 -10.92 -0.34 4.11
C SER A 16 -12.16 -1.18 3.84
N ALA A 17 -13.03 -0.74 2.91
CA ALA A 17 -14.24 -1.46 2.51
C ALA A 17 -13.92 -2.71 1.67
N HIS A 18 -12.87 -2.66 0.86
CA HIS A 18 -12.44 -3.73 -0.04
C HIS A 18 -10.94 -4.03 0.17
N PRO A 19 -10.59 -4.84 1.18
CA PRO A 19 -9.18 -5.08 1.57
C PRO A 19 -8.32 -5.76 0.51
N ASN A 20 -8.93 -6.33 -0.53
CA ASN A 20 -8.26 -6.89 -1.69
C ASN A 20 -7.65 -5.82 -2.62
N LEU A 21 -8.07 -4.56 -2.50
CA LEU A 21 -7.48 -3.44 -3.23
C LEU A 21 -6.13 -3.00 -2.66
N ILE A 22 -5.79 -3.44 -1.45
CA ILE A 22 -4.52 -3.11 -0.79
C ILE A 22 -3.43 -4.02 -1.38
N LYS A 23 -2.36 -3.43 -1.90
CA LYS A 23 -1.19 -4.16 -2.41
C LYS A 23 -0.52 -4.95 -1.27
N ARG A 24 -0.29 -6.24 -1.50
CA ARG A 24 0.36 -7.18 -0.55
C ARG A 24 1.54 -7.89 -1.23
N PRO A 25 2.55 -8.38 -0.47
CA PRO A 25 2.76 -8.26 0.97
C PRO A 25 3.03 -6.82 1.43
N ILE A 26 2.89 -6.56 2.74
CA ILE A 26 3.25 -5.28 3.36
C ILE A 26 4.26 -5.60 4.46
N LEU A 27 5.44 -4.97 4.39
CA LEU A 27 6.47 -5.08 5.42
C LEU A 27 6.61 -3.72 6.12
N LEU A 28 6.63 -3.74 7.45
CA LEU A 28 6.76 -2.55 8.29
C LEU A 28 7.93 -2.73 9.25
N HIS A 29 8.83 -1.74 9.30
CA HIS A 29 9.91 -1.66 10.28
C HIS A 29 10.05 -0.22 10.76
N GLY A 30 9.56 0.07 11.97
CA GLY A 30 9.53 1.43 12.51
C GLY A 30 8.73 2.37 11.60
N SER A 31 9.40 3.40 11.07
CA SER A 31 8.81 4.36 10.12
C SER A 31 8.96 3.96 8.64
N LYS A 32 9.60 2.82 8.34
CA LYS A 32 9.80 2.33 6.98
C LYS A 32 8.68 1.35 6.58
N ILE A 33 8.28 1.42 5.30
CA ILE A 33 7.27 0.55 4.71
C ILE A 33 7.74 0.03 3.34
N ALA A 34 7.54 -1.26 3.07
CA ALA A 34 7.67 -1.85 1.72
C ALA A 34 6.32 -2.44 1.28
N LEU A 35 5.93 -2.18 0.03
CA LEU A 35 4.61 -2.52 -0.53
C LEU A 35 4.72 -3.41 -1.77
N GLY A 36 4.18 -4.62 -1.68
CA GLY A 36 4.46 -5.69 -2.64
C GLY A 36 5.81 -6.34 -2.35
N PHE A 37 6.11 -7.43 -3.06
CA PHE A 37 7.43 -8.05 -2.96
C PHE A 37 8.41 -7.28 -3.84
N ASP A 38 9.44 -6.74 -3.21
CA ASP A 38 10.58 -6.08 -3.85
C ASP A 38 11.81 -6.41 -2.99
N GLU A 39 12.77 -7.13 -3.57
CA GLU A 39 13.90 -7.68 -2.82
C GLU A 39 14.79 -6.59 -2.21
N ASP A 40 15.05 -5.52 -2.97
CA ASP A 40 15.91 -4.42 -2.52
C ASP A 40 15.23 -3.60 -1.42
N GLN A 41 13.93 -3.33 -1.55
CA GLN A 41 13.15 -2.69 -0.50
C GLN A 41 13.10 -3.55 0.77
N PHE A 42 12.94 -4.86 0.64
CA PHE A 42 12.88 -5.76 1.79
C PHE A 42 14.21 -5.78 2.53
N ARG A 43 15.34 -5.85 1.82
CA ARG A 43 16.69 -5.77 2.40
C ARG A 43 16.97 -4.43 3.10
N THR A 44 16.33 -3.35 2.66
CA THR A 44 16.53 -2.00 3.23
C THR A 44 15.62 -1.73 4.44
N VAL A 45 14.46 -2.38 4.49
CA VAL A 45 13.46 -2.25 5.56
C VAL A 45 13.76 -3.19 6.73
N LEU A 46 14.28 -4.40 6.48
CA LEU A 46 14.79 -5.29 7.52
C LEU A 46 16.04 -4.74 8.19
#